data_AF-A0A2U2MUE7-F1
#
_entry.id   AF-A0A2U2MUE7-F1
#
_cell.length_a   1.000
_cell.length_b   1.000
_cell.length_c   1.000
_cell.angle_alpha   90.00
_cell.angle_beta   90.00
_cell.angle_gamma   90.00
#
_symmetry.space_group_name_H-M   'P 1'
#
loop_
_entity.id
_entity.type
_entity.pdbx_description
1 polymer ?
#
loop_
_entity_poly.entity_id
_entity_poly.type
_entity_poly.pdbx_seq_one_letter_code
_entity_poly.pdbx_strand_id
1 'polypeptide(L)'
;MSMEVPDSADLLRLQPTVRYDAMDAGLRGGSRHLSAVLPAMSSAIGHPVPTPLHPDPDRARDELGLPDASSAIVVLIDGLGFWNLALRRGHARYLRSLMADSANGRPISTCYPSTTVAAMSTFGTGTCPGLTGMTGYTQLNPDTGRICQLIQFKDAMEPERLQTQPTIFERLAAEHVRVTSSGLPKFISSPLTRAAFRGADYIPNIHPKDRVMAACEAARTPGLTYLYIRDADKTGHNYGWNSDKWIGVFERIDAQLVMLRRNAPKGTLIVITADHGMVATDPEQRIDIAVEPDLSRDVAAVGGEPRAVMLYAEPGTSPETLAERWRNRLGERALVRTRDQAIDEGVYGPVDDRVRPMLGDVLVSAADRVTIVDSRTQSDKATRLPSVHGSQTSVEMDIPFLVDVV
;
A
#
# COMPACT_ATOMS: atom_id res chain seq x y z
N MET A 1 -13.65 -23.33 9.91
CA MET A 1 -12.49 -23.95 9.25
C MET A 1 -11.25 -23.17 9.67
N SER A 2 -10.17 -23.81 10.11
CA SER A 2 -8.91 -23.07 10.31
C SER A 2 -8.40 -22.64 8.93
N MET A 3 -8.10 -21.35 8.77
CA MET A 3 -7.35 -20.85 7.62
C MET A 3 -6.05 -21.67 7.48
N GLU A 4 -5.85 -22.26 6.30
CA GLU A 4 -4.63 -22.96 5.94
C GLU A 4 -3.59 -21.90 5.53
N VAL A 5 -2.43 -21.93 6.18
CA VAL A 5 -1.34 -20.99 5.86
C VAL A 5 -0.45 -21.68 4.83
N PRO A 6 -0.27 -21.11 3.62
CA PRO A 6 0.61 -21.69 2.61
C PRO A 6 2.06 -21.79 3.09
N ASP A 7 2.86 -22.60 2.41
CA ASP A 7 4.30 -22.63 2.66
C ASP A 7 4.91 -21.24 2.45
N SER A 8 5.88 -20.88 3.30
CA SER A 8 6.52 -19.56 3.24
C SER A 8 7.21 -19.31 1.89
N ALA A 9 7.73 -20.35 1.24
CA ALA A 9 8.33 -20.23 -0.09
C ALA A 9 7.29 -19.89 -1.16
N ASP A 10 6.07 -20.42 -1.06
CA ASP A 10 4.99 -20.14 -2.02
C ASP A 10 4.48 -18.70 -1.89
N LEU A 11 4.43 -18.18 -0.65
CA LEU A 11 4.02 -16.80 -0.39
C LEU A 11 4.99 -15.76 -0.98
N LEU A 12 6.26 -16.13 -1.15
CA LEU A 12 7.31 -15.27 -1.71
C LEU A 12 7.46 -15.39 -3.23
N ARG A 13 6.64 -16.22 -3.89
CA ARG A 13 6.59 -16.27 -5.36
C ARG A 13 5.84 -15.07 -5.91
N LEU A 14 6.30 -14.61 -7.06
CA LEU A 14 5.62 -13.59 -7.84
C LEU A 14 4.21 -14.05 -8.20
N GLN A 15 3.26 -13.15 -8.00
CA GLN A 15 1.85 -13.37 -8.30
C GLN A 15 1.52 -12.77 -9.67
N PRO A 16 0.50 -13.30 -10.37
CA PRO A 16 -0.09 -12.62 -11.51
C PRO A 16 -0.54 -11.20 -11.15
N THR A 17 -0.65 -10.33 -12.15
CA THR A 17 -1.12 -8.95 -11.95
C THR A 17 -2.59 -8.98 -11.52
N VAL A 18 -2.86 -8.43 -10.34
CA VAL A 18 -4.23 -8.28 -9.83
C VAL A 18 -4.85 -7.07 -10.51
N ARG A 19 -6.01 -7.25 -11.16
CA ARG A 19 -6.69 -6.18 -11.90
C ARG A 19 -7.62 -5.37 -11.00
N TYR A 20 -7.82 -4.11 -11.36
CA TYR A 20 -8.67 -3.18 -10.60
C TYR A 20 -10.16 -3.31 -10.96
N ASP A 21 -10.49 -3.86 -12.12
CA ASP A 21 -11.83 -3.95 -12.72
C ASP A 21 -12.47 -5.35 -12.59
N ALA A 22 -11.68 -6.36 -12.22
CA ALA A 22 -12.14 -7.75 -12.15
C ALA A 22 -11.44 -8.53 -11.04
N MET A 23 -12.17 -9.49 -10.48
CA MET A 23 -11.60 -10.48 -9.57
C MET A 23 -10.84 -11.58 -10.33
N ASP A 24 -9.68 -11.96 -9.79
CA ASP A 24 -8.92 -13.13 -10.24
C ASP A 24 -9.47 -14.44 -9.63
N ALA A 25 -8.85 -15.58 -9.97
CA ALA A 25 -9.24 -16.88 -9.44
C ALA A 25 -9.04 -17.01 -7.90
N GLY A 26 -8.18 -16.19 -7.30
CA GLY A 26 -8.01 -16.06 -5.86
C GLY A 26 -9.07 -15.20 -5.18
N LEU A 27 -10.00 -14.63 -5.95
CA LEU A 27 -10.96 -13.58 -5.54
C LEU A 27 -10.26 -12.33 -5.01
N ARG A 28 -9.17 -11.92 -5.67
CA ARG A 28 -8.48 -10.64 -5.46
C ARG A 28 -8.74 -9.73 -6.66
N GLY A 29 -8.73 -8.41 -6.45
CA GLY A 29 -9.00 -7.44 -7.51
C GLY A 29 -10.47 -7.03 -7.57
N GLY A 30 -10.83 -6.13 -8.49
CA GLY A 30 -12.17 -5.54 -8.52
C GLY A 30 -12.52 -4.89 -7.16
N SER A 31 -13.69 -5.24 -6.61
CA SER A 31 -14.11 -4.80 -5.27
C SER A 31 -13.24 -5.34 -4.14
N ARG A 32 -12.46 -6.41 -4.36
CA ARG A 32 -11.50 -6.96 -3.40
C ARG A 32 -10.08 -6.43 -3.65
N HIS A 33 -10.00 -5.11 -3.75
CA HIS A 33 -8.76 -4.36 -3.91
C HIS A 33 -8.75 -3.15 -2.98
N LEU A 34 -7.57 -2.69 -2.54
CA LEU A 34 -7.42 -1.55 -1.64
C LEU A 34 -8.13 -0.28 -2.13
N SER A 35 -8.13 -0.06 -3.46
CA SER A 35 -8.84 1.06 -4.10
C SER A 35 -10.36 1.03 -3.93
N ALA A 36 -10.95 -0.13 -3.66
CA ALA A 36 -12.39 -0.27 -3.50
C ALA A 36 -12.86 0.02 -2.06
N VAL A 37 -11.94 0.04 -1.09
CA VAL A 37 -12.29 0.14 0.34
C VAL A 37 -13.03 1.43 0.65
N LEU A 38 -12.48 2.60 0.30
CA LEU A 38 -13.15 3.86 0.59
C LEU A 38 -14.44 4.09 -0.22
N PRO A 39 -14.52 3.76 -1.53
CA PRO A 39 -15.78 3.74 -2.26
C PRO A 39 -16.85 2.87 -1.56
N ALA A 40 -16.53 1.64 -1.21
CA ALA A 40 -17.45 0.74 -0.52
C ALA A 40 -17.90 1.28 0.85
N MET A 41 -16.98 1.87 1.61
CA MET A 41 -17.30 2.50 2.89
C MET A 41 -18.15 3.76 2.75
N SER A 42 -17.96 4.53 1.67
CA SER A 42 -18.79 5.70 1.37
C SER A 42 -20.26 5.28 1.11
N SER A 43 -20.47 4.18 0.39
CA SER A 43 -21.80 3.57 0.23
C SER A 43 -22.36 3.05 1.56
N ALA A 44 -21.54 2.37 2.38
CA ALA A 44 -21.97 1.87 3.69
C ALA A 44 -22.50 2.98 4.62
N ILE A 45 -21.98 4.21 4.49
CA ILE A 45 -22.45 5.38 5.24
C ILE A 45 -23.58 6.17 4.55
N GLY A 46 -24.12 5.67 3.44
CA GLY A 46 -25.23 6.28 2.71
C GLY A 46 -24.83 7.41 1.75
N HIS A 47 -23.54 7.57 1.46
CA HIS A 47 -22.99 8.60 0.58
C HIS A 47 -22.08 7.98 -0.48
N PRO A 48 -22.61 7.21 -1.44
CA PRO A 48 -21.80 6.48 -2.41
C PRO A 48 -20.99 7.42 -3.30
N VAL A 49 -19.67 7.28 -3.26
CA VAL A 49 -18.69 8.07 -4.03
C VAL A 49 -18.10 7.20 -5.14
N PRO A 50 -18.59 7.30 -6.40
CA PRO A 50 -18.04 6.53 -7.52
C PRO A 50 -16.65 7.01 -7.93
N THR A 51 -15.81 6.12 -8.44
CA THR A 51 -14.48 6.46 -8.99
C THR A 51 -14.34 5.92 -10.41
N PRO A 52 -13.31 6.35 -11.17
CA PRO A 52 -13.03 5.77 -12.49
C PRO A 52 -12.85 4.25 -12.49
N LEU A 53 -12.44 3.65 -11.36
CA LEU A 53 -12.25 2.20 -11.23
C LEU A 53 -13.44 1.49 -10.56
N HIS A 54 -14.16 2.21 -9.70
CA HIS A 54 -15.30 1.70 -8.93
C HIS A 54 -16.53 2.57 -9.19
N PRO A 55 -17.15 2.48 -10.39
CA PRO A 55 -18.30 3.31 -10.75
C PRO A 55 -19.59 2.96 -9.98
N ASP A 56 -19.63 1.78 -9.35
CA ASP A 56 -20.74 1.29 -8.54
C ASP A 56 -20.27 0.97 -7.10
N PRO A 57 -20.28 1.98 -6.20
CA PRO A 57 -19.89 1.79 -4.80
C PRO A 57 -20.79 0.82 -4.03
N ASP A 58 -22.06 0.71 -4.39
CA ASP A 58 -23.02 -0.19 -3.71
C ASP A 58 -22.65 -1.65 -4.00
N ARG A 59 -22.31 -1.96 -5.25
CA ARG A 59 -21.75 -3.27 -5.60
C ARG A 59 -20.46 -3.56 -4.84
N ALA A 60 -19.55 -2.59 -4.71
CA ALA A 60 -18.31 -2.79 -3.98
C ALA A 60 -18.56 -3.05 -2.49
N ARG A 61 -19.51 -2.33 -1.88
CA ARG A 61 -19.99 -2.55 -0.51
C ARG A 61 -20.55 -3.96 -0.33
N ASP A 62 -21.44 -4.39 -1.22
CA ASP A 62 -22.09 -5.69 -1.14
C ASP A 62 -21.09 -6.85 -1.33
N GLU A 63 -20.17 -6.76 -2.29
CA GLU A 63 -19.14 -7.78 -2.55
C GLU A 63 -18.08 -7.86 -1.42
N LEU A 64 -17.83 -6.75 -0.72
CA LEU A 64 -17.01 -6.70 0.49
C LEU A 64 -17.79 -7.08 1.75
N GLY A 65 -19.10 -7.26 1.67
CA GLY A 65 -19.95 -7.66 2.79
C GLY A 65 -20.07 -6.59 3.88
N LEU A 66 -20.00 -5.30 3.51
CA LEU A 66 -20.15 -4.21 4.45
C LEU A 66 -21.64 -3.92 4.71
N PRO A 67 -22.08 -3.85 5.98
CA PRO A 67 -23.44 -3.45 6.31
C PRO A 67 -23.62 -1.93 6.17
N ASP A 68 -24.88 -1.48 6.11
CA ASP A 68 -25.21 -0.07 6.30
C ASP A 68 -24.86 0.37 7.73
N ALA A 69 -24.26 1.55 7.86
CA ALA A 69 -23.90 2.14 9.14
C ALA A 69 -23.94 3.67 9.07
N SER A 70 -24.36 4.37 10.14
CA SER A 70 -24.30 5.83 10.15
C SER A 70 -22.87 6.38 10.32
N SER A 71 -22.01 5.61 10.98
CA SER A 71 -20.62 5.98 11.27
C SER A 71 -19.71 4.80 10.95
N ALA A 72 -18.58 5.10 10.30
CA ALA A 72 -17.57 4.10 10.01
C ALA A 72 -16.17 4.57 10.39
N ILE A 73 -15.35 3.66 10.93
CA ILE A 73 -13.93 3.85 11.20
C ILE A 73 -13.14 2.87 10.35
N VAL A 74 -12.25 3.39 9.50
CA VAL A 74 -11.25 2.59 8.80
C VAL A 74 -9.90 2.76 9.47
N VAL A 75 -9.34 1.64 9.92
CA VAL A 75 -8.01 1.56 10.52
C VAL A 75 -7.06 1.00 9.48
N LEU A 76 -6.08 1.81 9.06
CA LEU A 76 -4.99 1.34 8.19
C LEU A 76 -3.73 1.15 9.03
N ILE A 77 -3.24 -0.08 9.05
CA ILE A 77 -2.05 -0.48 9.78
C ILE A 77 -0.92 -0.69 8.76
N ASP A 78 -0.01 0.27 8.71
CA ASP A 78 1.10 0.31 7.76
C ASP A 78 1.98 -0.94 7.89
N GLY A 79 2.19 -1.65 6.78
CA GLY A 79 3.04 -2.84 6.68
C GLY A 79 2.50 -4.10 7.38
N LEU A 80 1.21 -4.15 7.75
CA LEU A 80 0.59 -5.35 8.32
C LEU A 80 -0.10 -6.20 7.25
N GLY A 81 0.70 -6.91 6.44
CA GLY A 81 0.19 -7.84 5.43
C GLY A 81 -0.65 -8.96 6.03
N PHE A 82 -1.57 -9.50 5.23
CA PHE A 82 -2.47 -10.57 5.67
C PHE A 82 -1.70 -11.79 6.16
N TRP A 83 -0.63 -12.16 5.45
CA TRP A 83 0.20 -13.29 5.80
C TRP A 83 1.11 -13.02 7.00
N ASN A 84 1.59 -11.79 7.18
CA ASN A 84 2.31 -11.38 8.40
C ASN A 84 1.40 -11.55 9.63
N LEU A 85 0.14 -11.10 9.53
CA LEU A 85 -0.89 -11.29 10.54
C LEU A 85 -1.19 -12.78 10.76
N ALA A 86 -1.46 -13.56 9.71
CA ALA A 86 -1.82 -14.98 9.82
C ALA A 86 -0.71 -15.80 10.51
N LEU A 87 0.56 -15.58 10.14
CA LEU A 87 1.72 -16.24 10.71
C LEU A 87 1.98 -15.85 12.17
N ARG A 88 1.52 -14.68 12.61
CA ARG A 88 1.70 -14.16 13.98
C ARG A 88 0.42 -14.07 14.80
N ARG A 89 -0.70 -14.61 14.31
CA ARG A 89 -2.04 -14.54 14.94
C ARG A 89 -2.10 -15.04 16.40
N GLY A 90 -1.11 -15.81 16.84
CA GLY A 90 -0.96 -16.19 18.24
C GLY A 90 -0.87 -14.99 19.19
N HIS A 91 -0.27 -13.89 18.72
CA HIS A 91 0.02 -12.67 19.49
C HIS A 91 -1.07 -11.58 19.41
N ALA A 92 -2.10 -11.77 18.58
CA ALA A 92 -3.16 -10.77 18.40
C ALA A 92 -4.52 -11.43 18.60
N ARG A 93 -5.01 -11.41 19.84
CA ARG A 93 -6.23 -12.14 20.22
C ARG A 93 -7.46 -11.55 19.54
N TYR A 94 -7.55 -10.22 19.43
CA TYR A 94 -8.69 -9.58 18.82
C TYR A 94 -8.69 -9.77 17.30
N LEU A 95 -7.58 -9.48 16.62
CA LEU A 95 -7.47 -9.75 15.18
C LEU A 95 -7.71 -11.22 14.84
N ARG A 96 -7.14 -12.17 15.62
CA ARG A 96 -7.42 -13.60 15.45
C ARG A 96 -8.90 -13.94 15.60
N SER A 97 -9.61 -13.28 16.51
CA SER A 97 -11.04 -13.51 16.71
C SER A 97 -11.86 -13.05 15.50
N LEU A 98 -11.49 -11.94 14.87
CA LEU A 98 -12.12 -11.47 13.63
C LEU A 98 -11.85 -12.42 12.46
N MET A 99 -10.63 -12.92 12.33
CA MET A 99 -10.23 -13.89 11.28
C MET A 99 -10.92 -15.27 11.43
N ALA A 100 -11.62 -15.53 12.54
CA ALA A 100 -12.39 -16.76 12.69
C ALA A 100 -13.68 -16.74 11.84
N ASP A 101 -14.17 -15.55 11.48
CA ASP A 101 -15.19 -15.39 10.46
C ASP A 101 -14.58 -15.62 9.07
N SER A 102 -15.21 -16.46 8.26
CA SER A 102 -14.77 -16.76 6.89
C SER A 102 -14.73 -15.52 5.98
N ALA A 103 -15.56 -14.51 6.21
CA ALA A 103 -15.55 -13.28 5.44
C ALA A 103 -14.26 -12.48 5.65
N ASN A 104 -13.75 -12.49 6.89
CA ASN A 104 -12.52 -11.84 7.33
C ASN A 104 -11.28 -12.74 7.16
N GLY A 105 -11.48 -14.05 7.02
CA GLY A 105 -10.43 -15.06 6.87
C GLY A 105 -9.80 -15.10 5.47
N ARG A 106 -9.95 -14.05 4.66
CA ARG A 106 -9.46 -13.99 3.28
C ARG A 106 -8.84 -12.63 2.98
N PRO A 107 -7.71 -12.56 2.28
CA PRO A 107 -7.10 -11.28 1.92
C PRO A 107 -7.91 -10.55 0.83
N ILE A 108 -7.69 -9.24 0.76
CA ILE A 108 -7.85 -8.46 -0.48
C ILE A 108 -6.45 -8.08 -0.98
N SER A 109 -6.35 -7.51 -2.17
CA SER A 109 -5.05 -7.11 -2.73
C SER A 109 -4.82 -5.60 -2.65
N THR A 110 -3.56 -5.19 -2.49
CA THR A 110 -3.09 -3.81 -2.68
C THR A 110 -2.61 -3.57 -4.12
N CYS A 111 -2.25 -2.33 -4.44
CA CYS A 111 -1.72 -1.96 -5.75
C CYS A 111 -0.24 -2.35 -5.93
N TYR A 112 0.21 -2.36 -7.19
CA TYR A 112 1.64 -2.38 -7.51
C TYR A 112 2.20 -0.96 -7.74
N PRO A 113 3.42 -0.64 -7.27
CA PRO A 113 4.18 -1.41 -6.28
C PRO A 113 3.46 -1.40 -4.93
N SER A 114 3.64 -2.46 -4.14
CA SER A 114 3.04 -2.60 -2.80
C SER A 114 3.80 -1.75 -1.78
N THR A 115 3.75 -0.44 -1.97
CA THR A 115 4.55 0.55 -1.24
C THR A 115 3.65 1.65 -0.71
N THR A 116 3.94 2.17 0.48
CA THR A 116 3.10 3.16 1.17
C THR A 116 2.67 4.31 0.25
N VAL A 117 3.58 4.86 -0.55
CA VAL A 117 3.28 6.00 -1.44
C VAL A 117 2.16 5.67 -2.44
N ALA A 118 2.29 4.54 -3.15
CA ALA A 118 1.34 4.13 -4.17
C ALA A 118 0.02 3.65 -3.54
N ALA A 119 0.12 2.84 -2.48
CA ALA A 119 -1.02 2.25 -1.80
C ALA A 119 -1.88 3.29 -1.08
N MET A 120 -1.27 4.27 -0.41
CA MET A 120 -2.01 5.33 0.29
C MET A 120 -2.75 6.24 -0.68
N SER A 121 -2.13 6.55 -1.82
CA SER A 121 -2.77 7.38 -2.87
C SER A 121 -3.89 6.61 -3.58
N THR A 122 -3.69 5.32 -3.83
CA THR A 122 -4.70 4.38 -4.34
C THR A 122 -5.90 4.31 -3.38
N PHE A 123 -5.64 4.11 -2.09
CA PHE A 123 -6.65 4.04 -1.05
C PHE A 123 -7.45 5.34 -0.94
N GLY A 124 -6.75 6.47 -0.76
CA GLY A 124 -7.38 7.77 -0.49
C GLY A 124 -8.21 8.33 -1.66
N THR A 125 -7.90 7.93 -2.89
CA THR A 125 -8.61 8.35 -4.10
C THR A 125 -9.58 7.30 -4.63
N GLY A 126 -9.46 6.05 -4.17
CA GLY A 126 -10.16 4.91 -4.73
C GLY A 126 -9.84 4.65 -6.21
N THR A 127 -8.61 4.97 -6.64
CA THR A 127 -8.13 4.81 -8.02
C THR A 127 -6.89 3.90 -8.09
N CYS A 128 -5.92 4.20 -8.95
CA CYS A 128 -4.71 3.39 -9.14
C CYS A 128 -3.46 4.27 -9.34
N PRO A 129 -2.25 3.71 -9.21
CA PRO A 129 -1.00 4.44 -9.42
C PRO A 129 -0.89 5.11 -10.80
N GLY A 130 -1.43 4.49 -11.85
CA GLY A 130 -1.41 5.05 -13.21
C GLY A 130 -2.23 6.33 -13.38
N LEU A 131 -3.25 6.54 -12.55
CA LEU A 131 -4.06 7.76 -12.53
C LEU A 131 -3.58 8.77 -11.48
N THR A 132 -3.05 8.28 -10.35
CA THR A 132 -2.54 9.14 -9.28
C THR A 132 -1.16 9.73 -9.59
N GLY A 133 -0.34 9.06 -10.41
CA GLY A 133 1.05 9.46 -10.65
C GLY A 133 2.01 9.13 -9.51
N MET A 134 1.52 8.44 -8.48
CA MET A 134 2.27 8.03 -7.29
C MET A 134 2.74 6.58 -7.52
N THR A 135 3.83 6.40 -8.27
CA THR A 135 4.18 5.09 -8.88
C THR A 135 5.31 4.34 -8.19
N GLY A 136 5.91 4.92 -7.15
CA GLY A 136 6.92 4.26 -6.31
C GLY A 136 7.38 5.16 -5.16
N TYR A 137 8.22 4.60 -4.27
CA TYR A 137 8.87 5.41 -3.21
C TYR A 137 9.76 6.51 -3.80
N THR A 138 10.53 6.15 -4.84
CA THR A 138 11.21 7.10 -5.72
C THR A 138 10.78 6.92 -7.15
N GLN A 139 10.79 7.99 -7.94
CA GLN A 139 10.46 7.97 -9.37
C GLN A 139 11.10 9.16 -10.08
N LEU A 140 11.06 9.18 -11.41
CA LEU A 140 11.52 10.35 -12.18
C LEU A 140 10.52 11.50 -12.03
N ASN A 141 11.04 12.68 -11.74
CA ASN A 141 10.30 13.92 -11.88
C ASN A 141 10.43 14.42 -13.34
N PRO A 142 9.35 14.42 -14.13
CA PRO A 142 9.41 14.79 -15.54
C PRO A 142 9.80 16.26 -15.78
N ASP A 143 9.59 17.16 -14.81
CA ASP A 143 9.98 18.57 -14.96
C ASP A 143 11.48 18.77 -14.89
N THR A 144 12.17 17.95 -14.10
CA THR A 144 13.58 18.16 -13.75
C THR A 144 14.51 17.10 -14.33
N GLY A 145 13.95 15.97 -14.80
CA GLY A 145 14.70 14.81 -15.25
C GLY A 145 15.50 14.12 -14.12
N ARG A 146 15.17 14.39 -12.85
CA ARG A 146 15.85 13.82 -11.67
C ARG A 146 14.94 12.86 -10.92
N ILE A 147 15.55 11.92 -10.20
CA ILE A 147 14.82 11.07 -9.27
C ILE A 147 14.33 11.91 -8.09
N CYS A 148 13.03 11.83 -7.81
CA CYS A 148 12.39 12.41 -6.64
C CYS A 148 11.96 11.31 -5.66
N GLN A 149 11.75 11.69 -4.39
CA GLN A 149 11.25 10.80 -3.34
C GLN A 149 9.90 11.30 -2.83
N LEU A 150 8.91 10.41 -2.72
CA LEU A 150 7.51 10.79 -2.57
C LEU A 150 6.92 10.66 -1.14
N ILE A 151 7.72 10.26 -0.16
CA ILE A 151 7.27 10.32 1.26
C ILE A 151 7.42 11.74 1.81
N GLN A 152 8.54 12.39 1.48
CA GLN A 152 8.91 13.75 1.87
C GLN A 152 8.75 14.73 0.71
N PHE A 153 8.45 14.26 -0.50
CA PHE A 153 8.36 15.05 -1.73
C PHE A 153 9.67 15.80 -2.04
N LYS A 154 10.79 15.17 -1.72
CA LYS A 154 12.11 15.71 -2.04
C LYS A 154 12.32 15.64 -3.55
N ASP A 155 12.65 16.80 -4.15
CA ASP A 155 12.85 16.95 -5.59
C ASP A 155 11.61 16.59 -6.46
N ALA A 156 10.44 16.44 -5.82
CA ALA A 156 9.17 16.16 -6.49
C ALA A 156 8.45 17.47 -6.86
N MET A 157 7.48 17.39 -7.77
CA MET A 157 6.53 18.50 -7.96
C MET A 157 5.57 18.61 -6.77
N GLU A 158 4.87 19.74 -6.65
CA GLU A 158 3.88 19.93 -5.58
C GLU A 158 2.85 18.78 -5.52
N PRO A 159 2.43 18.33 -4.32
CA PRO A 159 1.49 17.22 -4.13
C PRO A 159 0.26 17.23 -5.02
N GLU A 160 -0.43 18.35 -5.11
CA GLU A 160 -1.69 18.50 -5.86
C GLU A 160 -1.46 18.57 -7.37
N ARG A 161 -0.21 18.85 -7.79
CA ARG A 161 0.19 18.81 -9.20
C ARG A 161 0.61 17.41 -9.63
N LEU A 162 1.20 16.65 -8.71
CA LEU A 162 1.59 15.25 -8.94
C LEU A 162 0.38 14.33 -8.89
N GLN A 163 -0.44 14.46 -7.85
CA GLN A 163 -1.64 13.67 -7.61
C GLN A 163 -2.86 14.54 -7.91
N THR A 164 -3.51 14.27 -9.04
CA THR A 164 -4.60 15.12 -9.56
C THR A 164 -6.00 14.52 -9.37
N GLN A 165 -6.10 13.26 -8.96
CA GLN A 165 -7.40 12.61 -8.73
C GLN A 165 -8.02 13.17 -7.44
N PRO A 166 -9.32 13.49 -7.42
CA PRO A 166 -9.99 13.90 -6.19
C PRO A 166 -9.93 12.78 -5.15
N THR A 167 -9.68 13.12 -3.89
CA THR A 167 -9.76 12.12 -2.81
C THR A 167 -11.22 11.82 -2.49
N ILE A 168 -11.48 10.63 -1.95
CA ILE A 168 -12.83 10.28 -1.46
C ILE A 168 -13.24 11.25 -0.33
N PHE A 169 -12.28 11.71 0.46
CA PHE A 169 -12.52 12.66 1.55
C PHE A 169 -12.94 14.05 1.03
N GLU A 170 -12.32 14.58 -0.03
CA GLU A 170 -12.74 15.82 -0.70
C GLU A 170 -14.18 15.70 -1.20
N ARG A 171 -14.51 14.56 -1.81
CA ARG A 171 -15.85 14.31 -2.36
C ARG A 171 -16.91 14.22 -1.27
N LEU A 172 -16.65 13.50 -0.19
CA LEU A 172 -17.54 13.42 0.97
C LEU A 172 -17.71 14.78 1.65
N ALA A 173 -16.62 15.54 1.85
CA ALA A 173 -16.68 16.86 2.45
C ALA A 173 -17.50 17.85 1.61
N ALA A 174 -17.42 17.77 0.27
CA ALA A 174 -18.23 18.59 -0.63
C ALA A 174 -19.74 18.29 -0.51
N GLU A 175 -20.10 17.09 -0.06
CA GLU A 175 -21.48 16.70 0.28
C GLU A 175 -21.85 16.99 1.75
N HIS A 176 -20.99 17.72 2.47
CA HIS A 176 -21.14 18.03 3.90
C HIS A 176 -21.15 16.79 4.82
N VAL A 177 -20.58 15.68 4.34
CA VAL A 177 -20.35 14.48 5.14
C VAL A 177 -19.11 14.71 5.99
N ARG A 178 -19.21 14.45 7.30
CA ARG A 178 -18.05 14.53 8.18
C ARG A 178 -17.00 13.50 7.76
N VAL A 179 -15.78 13.99 7.56
CA VAL A 179 -14.59 13.19 7.28
C VAL A 179 -13.47 13.58 8.23
N THR A 180 -12.94 12.61 8.97
CA THR A 180 -11.91 12.88 9.98
C THR A 180 -10.72 11.97 9.77
N SER A 181 -9.50 12.51 9.87
CA SER A 181 -8.25 11.74 9.86
C SER A 181 -7.57 11.86 11.21
N SER A 182 -7.36 10.74 11.91
CA SER A 182 -6.65 10.67 13.19
C SER A 182 -5.26 10.09 12.99
N GLY A 183 -4.24 10.86 13.37
CA GLY A 183 -2.85 10.49 13.10
C GLY A 183 -1.82 11.29 13.90
N LEU A 184 -0.54 11.10 13.57
CA LEU A 184 0.55 11.82 14.24
C LEU A 184 0.59 13.31 13.81
N PRO A 185 1.01 14.24 14.69
CA PRO A 185 1.10 15.66 14.35
C PRO A 185 1.97 15.96 13.13
N LYS A 186 3.09 15.23 12.97
CA LYS A 186 4.01 15.44 11.84
C LYS A 186 3.44 15.13 10.45
N PHE A 187 2.26 14.53 10.37
CA PHE A 187 1.61 14.20 9.09
C PHE A 187 0.49 15.17 8.70
N ILE A 188 0.10 16.09 9.58
CA ILE A 188 -1.04 17.00 9.35
C ILE A 188 -0.91 17.77 8.02
N SER A 189 0.30 18.26 7.74
CA SER A 189 0.63 19.01 6.53
C SER A 189 1.71 18.29 5.70
N SER A 190 1.89 16.99 5.92
CA SER A 190 2.87 16.26 5.12
C SER A 190 2.42 16.23 3.66
N PRO A 191 3.38 16.30 2.72
CA PRO A 191 3.09 16.21 1.29
C PRO A 191 2.26 14.98 0.90
N LEU A 192 2.53 13.81 1.49
CA LEU A 192 1.74 12.61 1.21
C LEU A 192 0.29 12.72 1.71
N THR A 193 0.04 13.34 2.88
CA THR A 193 -1.32 13.62 3.34
C THR A 193 -2.04 14.57 2.39
N ARG A 194 -1.34 15.62 1.92
CA ARG A 194 -1.84 16.54 0.87
C ARG A 194 -2.07 15.86 -0.47
N ALA A 195 -1.35 14.79 -0.81
CA ALA A 195 -1.56 14.06 -2.06
C ALA A 195 -2.71 13.05 -1.95
N ALA A 196 -2.89 12.37 -0.82
CA ALA A 196 -3.78 11.21 -0.73
C ALA A 196 -5.03 11.42 0.14
N PHE A 197 -5.04 12.40 1.06
CA PHE A 197 -6.05 12.51 2.11
C PHE A 197 -6.61 13.94 2.29
N ARG A 198 -6.56 14.78 1.24
CA ARG A 198 -7.17 16.12 1.25
C ARG A 198 -8.65 16.05 1.60
N GLY A 199 -9.20 17.11 2.18
CA GLY A 199 -10.63 17.22 2.49
C GLY A 199 -11.04 16.68 3.86
N ALA A 200 -10.20 15.89 4.54
CA ALA A 200 -10.47 15.43 5.89
C ALA A 200 -10.02 16.43 6.95
N ASP A 201 -10.82 16.58 8.02
CA ASP A 201 -10.39 17.27 9.24
C ASP A 201 -9.35 16.42 9.97
N TYR A 202 -8.12 16.92 10.08
CA TYR A 202 -7.03 16.17 10.68
C TYR A 202 -6.92 16.44 12.18
N ILE A 203 -7.02 15.37 13.00
CA ILE A 203 -6.91 15.43 14.46
C ILE A 203 -5.58 14.82 14.91
N PRO A 204 -4.57 15.65 15.26
CA PRO A 204 -3.23 15.20 15.56
C PRO A 204 -3.06 14.77 17.02
N ASN A 205 -2.50 13.58 17.27
CA ASN A 205 -2.13 13.15 18.61
C ASN A 205 -0.80 12.36 18.63
N ILE A 206 0.05 12.66 19.62
CA ILE A 206 1.37 12.03 19.77
C ILE A 206 1.21 10.59 20.27
N HIS A 207 0.41 10.38 21.32
CA HIS A 207 0.26 9.08 21.93
C HIS A 207 -0.73 8.20 21.16
N PRO A 208 -0.44 6.89 20.98
CA PRO A 208 -1.33 5.99 20.26
C PRO A 208 -2.75 5.91 20.86
N LYS A 209 -2.86 5.90 22.19
CA LYS A 209 -4.15 5.93 22.89
C LYS A 209 -5.00 7.13 22.49
N ASP A 210 -4.41 8.31 22.44
CA ASP A 210 -5.15 9.55 22.17
C ASP A 210 -5.62 9.59 20.72
N ARG A 211 -4.86 9.01 19.77
CA ARG A 211 -5.31 8.82 18.39
C ARG A 211 -6.54 7.91 18.30
N VAL A 212 -6.54 6.80 19.04
CA VAL A 212 -7.68 5.87 19.11
C VAL A 212 -8.90 6.57 19.70
N MET A 213 -8.74 7.27 20.82
CA MET A 213 -9.85 7.98 21.45
C MET A 213 -10.39 9.12 20.59
N ALA A 214 -9.54 9.84 19.87
CA ALA A 214 -9.96 10.85 18.89
C ALA A 214 -10.79 10.24 17.75
N ALA A 215 -10.43 9.04 17.28
CA ALA A 215 -11.21 8.34 16.27
C ALA A 215 -12.59 7.91 16.80
N CYS A 216 -12.66 7.41 18.04
CA CYS A 216 -13.92 7.08 18.72
C CYS A 216 -14.80 8.32 18.90
N GLU A 217 -14.21 9.45 19.28
CA GLU A 217 -14.94 10.71 19.49
C GLU A 217 -15.52 11.23 18.17
N ALA A 218 -14.72 11.25 17.10
CA ALA A 218 -15.19 11.64 15.77
C ALA A 218 -16.35 10.76 15.28
N ALA A 219 -16.32 9.46 15.56
CA ALA A 219 -17.36 8.51 15.17
C ALA A 219 -18.71 8.71 15.89
N ARG A 220 -18.79 9.53 16.95
CA ARG A 220 -20.07 9.91 17.60
C ARG A 220 -20.99 10.70 16.68
N THR A 221 -20.41 11.37 15.69
CA THR A 221 -21.15 12.06 14.62
C THR A 221 -21.13 11.18 13.37
N PRO A 222 -22.25 11.00 12.64
CA PRO A 222 -22.29 10.23 11.38
C PRO A 222 -21.22 10.65 10.36
N GLY A 223 -20.74 9.70 9.54
CA GLY A 223 -19.72 9.91 8.50
C GLY A 223 -18.52 8.94 8.58
N LEU A 224 -17.37 9.33 8.00
CA LEU A 224 -16.18 8.48 7.87
C LEU A 224 -15.00 8.96 8.74
N THR A 225 -14.37 8.05 9.47
CA THR A 225 -13.14 8.33 10.25
C THR A 225 -12.00 7.43 9.78
N TYR A 226 -10.88 8.01 9.42
CA TYR A 226 -9.63 7.32 9.10
C TYR A 226 -8.68 7.33 10.31
N LEU A 227 -8.19 6.17 10.73
CA LEU A 227 -7.18 6.02 11.78
C LEU A 227 -5.95 5.33 11.22
N TYR A 228 -4.81 6.02 11.25
CA TYR A 228 -3.54 5.48 10.75
C TYR A 228 -2.61 5.01 11.86
N ILE A 229 -2.09 3.79 11.74
CA ILE A 229 -1.14 3.16 12.66
C ILE A 229 0.12 2.75 11.90
N ARG A 230 1.23 3.43 12.17
CA ARG A 230 2.49 3.29 11.42
C ARG A 230 3.52 2.30 12.01
N ASP A 231 3.19 1.71 13.15
CA ASP A 231 4.21 1.17 14.06
C ASP A 231 4.77 -0.18 13.59
N ALA A 232 3.98 -0.99 12.88
CA ALA A 232 4.37 -2.30 12.36
C ALA A 232 5.43 -2.16 11.26
N ASP A 233 5.16 -1.36 10.22
CA ASP A 233 6.12 -1.02 9.17
C ASP A 233 7.43 -0.46 9.73
N LYS A 234 7.34 0.61 10.53
CA LYS A 234 8.53 1.28 11.09
C LYS A 234 9.42 0.29 11.85
N THR A 235 8.81 -0.59 12.64
CA THR A 235 9.55 -1.58 13.43
C THR A 235 10.08 -2.71 12.55
N GLY A 236 9.32 -3.12 11.54
CA GLY A 236 9.71 -4.09 10.53
C GLY A 236 10.97 -3.67 9.80
N HIS A 237 11.01 -2.45 9.26
CA HIS A 237 12.20 -1.91 8.60
C HIS A 237 13.41 -1.76 9.51
N ASN A 238 13.24 -1.50 10.82
CA ASN A 238 14.39 -1.30 11.71
C ASN A 238 14.91 -2.59 12.35
N TYR A 239 14.07 -3.61 12.52
CA TYR A 239 14.41 -4.81 13.31
C TYR A 239 14.01 -6.13 12.68
N GLY A 240 13.24 -6.09 11.59
CA GLY A 240 12.68 -7.26 10.92
C GLY A 240 11.29 -7.62 11.46
N TRP A 241 10.36 -7.97 10.56
CA TRP A 241 8.98 -8.29 10.94
C TRP A 241 8.85 -9.58 11.78
N ASN A 242 9.90 -10.42 11.77
CA ASN A 242 10.00 -11.65 12.55
C ASN A 242 10.59 -11.45 13.95
N SER A 243 11.01 -10.23 14.31
CA SER A 243 11.71 -9.98 15.58
C SER A 243 10.75 -9.86 16.77
N ASP A 244 11.27 -10.13 17.98
CA ASP A 244 10.53 -9.90 19.23
C ASP A 244 10.07 -8.44 19.38
N LYS A 245 10.83 -7.49 18.82
CA LYS A 245 10.47 -6.07 18.81
C LYS A 245 9.22 -5.83 17.97
N TRP A 246 9.12 -6.46 16.80
CA TRP A 246 7.94 -6.40 15.95
C TRP A 246 6.75 -7.08 16.60
N ILE A 247 6.95 -8.26 17.19
CA ILE A 247 5.90 -9.00 17.92
C ILE A 247 5.33 -8.13 19.05
N GLY A 248 6.18 -7.51 19.87
CA GLY A 248 5.71 -6.63 20.94
C GLY A 248 4.97 -5.38 20.42
N VAL A 249 5.34 -4.85 19.24
CA VAL A 249 4.55 -3.79 18.57
C VAL A 249 3.19 -4.33 18.13
N PHE A 250 3.17 -5.51 17.52
CA PHE A 250 1.96 -6.12 17.02
C PHE A 250 0.94 -6.40 18.15
N GLU A 251 1.40 -6.87 19.31
CA GLU A 251 0.56 -7.00 20.52
C GLU A 251 -0.02 -5.64 20.98
N ARG A 252 0.75 -4.57 20.89
CA ARG A 252 0.27 -3.20 21.21
C ARG A 252 -0.72 -2.67 20.18
N ILE A 253 -0.60 -3.08 18.91
CA ILE A 253 -1.57 -2.73 17.86
C ILE A 253 -2.89 -3.46 18.14
N ASP A 254 -2.86 -4.76 18.44
CA ASP A 254 -4.06 -5.52 18.84
C ASP A 254 -4.75 -4.89 20.07
N ALA A 255 -3.98 -4.46 21.07
CA ALA A 255 -4.51 -3.77 22.24
C ALA A 255 -5.16 -2.41 21.91
N GLN A 256 -4.62 -1.66 20.95
CA GLN A 256 -5.22 -0.41 20.46
C GLN A 256 -6.56 -0.68 19.75
N LEU A 257 -6.63 -1.74 18.96
CA LEU A 257 -7.85 -2.14 18.27
C LEU A 257 -8.94 -2.62 19.25
N VAL A 258 -8.57 -3.35 20.30
CA VAL A 258 -9.49 -3.68 21.40
C VAL A 258 -10.02 -2.41 22.07
N MET A 259 -9.16 -1.41 22.29
CA MET A 259 -9.57 -0.13 22.84
C MET A 259 -10.54 0.60 21.92
N LEU A 260 -10.27 0.63 20.61
CA LEU A 260 -11.16 1.18 19.59
C LEU A 260 -12.54 0.52 19.67
N ARG A 261 -12.59 -0.82 19.57
CA ARG A 261 -13.82 -1.62 19.60
C ARG A 261 -14.67 -1.43 20.87
N ARG A 262 -14.04 -1.13 22.00
CA ARG A 262 -14.72 -0.90 23.29
C ARG A 262 -15.27 0.51 23.44
N ASN A 263 -14.65 1.49 22.80
CA ASN A 263 -14.96 2.91 23.02
C ASN A 263 -15.69 3.57 21.86
N ALA A 264 -15.66 2.97 20.67
CA ALA A 264 -16.46 3.42 19.54
C ALA A 264 -17.96 3.33 19.89
N PRO A 265 -18.81 4.22 19.33
CA PRO A 265 -20.25 4.16 19.53
C PRO A 265 -20.86 2.85 19.03
N LYS A 266 -21.93 2.38 19.68
CA LYS A 266 -22.68 1.18 19.25
C LYS A 266 -23.17 1.34 17.81
N GLY A 267 -23.02 0.29 17.00
CA GLY A 267 -23.40 0.31 15.58
C GLY A 267 -22.38 0.98 14.66
N THR A 268 -21.20 1.38 15.17
CA THR A 268 -20.11 1.85 14.30
C THR A 268 -19.54 0.68 13.53
N LEU A 269 -19.43 0.83 12.21
CA LEU A 269 -18.70 -0.09 11.33
C LEU A 269 -17.18 0.15 11.51
N ILE A 270 -16.42 -0.89 11.80
CA ILE A 270 -14.96 -0.85 11.87
C ILE A 270 -14.40 -1.75 10.77
N VAL A 271 -13.56 -1.17 9.91
CA VAL A 271 -12.80 -1.88 8.89
C VAL A 271 -11.32 -1.77 9.22
N ILE A 272 -10.61 -2.90 9.32
CA ILE A 272 -9.17 -2.95 9.57
C ILE A 272 -8.46 -3.49 8.33
N THR A 273 -7.52 -2.71 7.81
CA THR A 273 -6.75 -3.05 6.61
C THR A 273 -5.30 -2.58 6.70
N ALA A 274 -4.54 -2.78 5.63
CA ALA A 274 -3.15 -2.34 5.50
C ALA A 274 -2.91 -1.80 4.09
N ASP A 275 -1.83 -1.08 3.90
CA ASP A 275 -1.34 -0.64 2.60
C ASP A 275 -0.53 -1.72 1.88
N HIS A 276 0.26 -2.51 2.62
CA HIS A 276 1.02 -3.64 2.11
C HIS A 276 1.43 -4.59 3.25
N GLY A 277 2.04 -5.72 2.87
CA GLY A 277 2.79 -6.57 3.79
C GLY A 277 4.28 -6.33 3.80
N MET A 278 5.03 -7.29 4.35
CA MET A 278 6.46 -7.13 4.62
C MET A 278 7.22 -8.45 4.50
N VAL A 279 8.34 -8.43 3.78
CA VAL A 279 9.24 -9.57 3.56
C VAL A 279 10.53 -9.39 4.36
N ALA A 280 11.07 -10.50 4.87
CA ALA A 280 12.39 -10.48 5.49
C ALA A 280 13.47 -10.52 4.40
N THR A 281 14.44 -9.63 4.46
CA THR A 281 15.54 -9.63 3.48
C THR A 281 16.53 -10.75 3.73
N ASP A 282 17.25 -11.16 2.70
CA ASP A 282 18.42 -12.02 2.82
C ASP A 282 19.67 -11.26 2.31
N PRO A 283 20.66 -10.96 3.18
CA PRO A 283 21.90 -10.30 2.78
C PRO A 283 22.67 -11.03 1.68
N GLU A 284 22.58 -12.37 1.60
CA GLU A 284 23.26 -13.16 0.57
C GLU A 284 22.58 -13.05 -0.79
N GLN A 285 21.27 -12.76 -0.80
CA GLN A 285 20.49 -12.52 -2.01
C GLN A 285 20.44 -11.04 -2.42
N ARG A 286 21.16 -10.16 -1.72
CA ARG A 286 21.22 -8.74 -2.04
C ARG A 286 22.04 -8.49 -3.30
N ILE A 287 21.46 -7.78 -4.25
CA ILE A 287 22.09 -7.36 -5.49
C ILE A 287 22.32 -5.85 -5.42
N ASP A 288 23.58 -5.44 -5.49
CA ASP A 288 23.96 -4.02 -5.54
C ASP A 288 24.38 -3.66 -6.97
N ILE A 289 23.57 -2.82 -7.61
CA ILE A 289 23.77 -2.38 -9.00
C ILE A 289 25.13 -1.69 -9.17
N ALA A 290 25.62 -1.01 -8.12
CA ALA A 290 26.87 -0.29 -8.14
C ALA A 290 28.10 -1.16 -8.45
N VAL A 291 28.04 -2.45 -8.12
CA VAL A 291 29.15 -3.41 -8.29
C VAL A 291 28.89 -4.43 -9.39
N GLU A 292 27.83 -4.24 -10.19
CA GLU A 292 27.44 -5.10 -11.30
C GLU A 292 27.53 -4.29 -12.61
N PRO A 293 28.69 -4.27 -13.30
CA PRO A 293 28.90 -3.48 -14.52
C PRO A 293 27.88 -3.81 -15.63
N ASP A 294 27.43 -5.06 -15.71
CA ASP A 294 26.45 -5.46 -16.71
C ASP A 294 25.06 -4.86 -16.41
N LEU A 295 24.62 -4.88 -15.15
CA LEU A 295 23.34 -4.30 -14.74
C LEU A 295 23.31 -2.77 -14.81
N SER A 296 24.46 -2.12 -14.58
CA SER A 296 24.57 -0.65 -14.57
C SER A 296 24.82 -0.03 -15.96
N ARG A 297 25.27 -0.82 -16.94
CA ARG A 297 25.49 -0.33 -18.31
C ARG A 297 24.17 0.18 -18.91
N ASP A 298 24.21 1.33 -19.58
CA ASP A 298 23.05 1.98 -20.24
C ASP A 298 21.89 2.38 -19.30
N VAL A 299 22.13 2.48 -17.99
CA VAL A 299 21.16 2.94 -17.00
C VAL A 299 21.53 4.35 -16.54
N ALA A 300 20.72 5.33 -16.93
CA ALA A 300 20.89 6.73 -16.56
C ALA A 300 20.50 7.02 -15.10
N ALA A 301 19.45 6.35 -14.62
CA ALA A 301 19.00 6.47 -13.24
C ALA A 301 18.27 5.22 -12.75
N VAL A 302 18.25 5.06 -11.43
CA VAL A 302 17.50 4.00 -10.74
C VAL A 302 16.53 4.66 -9.76
N GLY A 303 15.25 4.33 -9.90
CA GLY A 303 14.18 4.71 -8.99
C GLY A 303 13.43 3.50 -8.46
N GLY A 304 12.22 3.71 -7.98
CA GLY A 304 11.41 2.71 -7.31
C GLY A 304 11.91 2.48 -5.89
N GLU A 305 12.06 1.21 -5.54
CA GLU A 305 12.39 0.73 -4.19
C GLU A 305 12.98 -0.69 -4.24
N PRO A 306 13.59 -1.20 -3.15
CA PRO A 306 14.45 -2.39 -3.22
C PRO A 306 13.78 -3.67 -3.73
N ARG A 307 12.44 -3.73 -3.68
CA ARG A 307 11.65 -4.88 -4.14
C ARG A 307 11.01 -4.63 -5.51
N ALA A 308 10.90 -3.38 -5.93
CA ALA A 308 10.38 -2.99 -7.23
C ALA A 308 11.18 -1.81 -7.80
N VAL A 309 12.31 -2.08 -8.45
CA VAL A 309 13.17 -1.03 -9.01
C VAL A 309 12.68 -0.59 -10.38
N MET A 310 12.83 0.70 -10.66
CA MET A 310 12.55 1.33 -11.95
C MET A 310 13.87 1.78 -12.57
N LEU A 311 14.17 1.30 -13.77
CA LEU A 311 15.38 1.64 -14.50
C LEU A 311 15.02 2.65 -15.59
N TYR A 312 15.74 3.78 -15.60
CA TYR A 312 15.62 4.79 -16.63
C TYR A 312 16.82 4.65 -17.55
N ALA A 313 16.57 4.39 -18.82
CA ALA A 313 17.60 4.04 -19.78
C ALA A 313 18.35 5.28 -20.28
N GLU A 314 19.63 5.13 -20.62
CA GLU A 314 20.38 6.17 -21.32
C GLU A 314 19.74 6.48 -22.69
N PRO A 315 19.77 7.74 -23.18
CA PRO A 315 19.18 8.09 -24.47
C PRO A 315 19.67 7.20 -25.62
N GLY A 316 18.74 6.66 -26.41
CA GLY A 316 19.03 5.75 -27.53
C GLY A 316 19.14 4.27 -27.14
N THR A 317 19.07 3.94 -25.85
CA THR A 317 19.05 2.55 -25.37
C THR A 317 17.68 1.94 -25.63
N SER A 318 17.64 0.74 -26.21
CA SER A 318 16.42 -0.05 -26.33
C SER A 318 15.98 -0.57 -24.96
N PRO A 319 14.75 -0.26 -24.49
CA PRO A 319 14.23 -0.83 -23.24
C PRO A 319 14.20 -2.35 -23.24
N GLU A 320 13.95 -2.99 -24.39
CA GLU A 320 13.93 -4.45 -24.48
C GLU A 320 15.32 -5.05 -24.29
N THR A 321 16.35 -4.46 -24.89
CA THR A 321 17.74 -4.92 -24.71
C THR A 321 18.22 -4.74 -23.26
N LEU A 322 17.80 -3.65 -22.59
CA LEU A 322 18.04 -3.48 -21.17
C LEU A 322 17.29 -4.54 -20.35
N ALA A 323 16.01 -4.78 -20.65
CA ALA A 323 15.19 -5.78 -19.97
C ALA A 323 15.76 -7.20 -20.12
N GLU A 324 16.17 -7.62 -21.32
CA GLU A 324 16.79 -8.92 -21.60
C GLU A 324 18.03 -9.17 -20.73
N ARG A 325 18.89 -8.16 -20.57
CA ARG A 325 20.07 -8.26 -19.72
C ARG A 325 19.72 -8.51 -18.26
N TRP A 326 18.73 -7.78 -17.76
CA TRP A 326 18.23 -7.97 -16.41
C TRP A 326 17.54 -9.33 -16.23
N ARG A 327 16.76 -9.80 -17.22
CA ARG A 327 16.19 -11.15 -17.23
C ARG A 327 17.28 -12.23 -17.18
N ASN A 328 18.32 -12.10 -17.99
CA ASN A 328 19.44 -13.05 -18.02
C ASN A 328 20.18 -13.11 -16.68
N ARG A 329 20.40 -11.96 -16.02
CA ARG A 329 21.12 -11.89 -14.75
C ARG A 329 20.28 -12.34 -13.56
N LEU A 330 18.97 -12.09 -13.57
CA LEU A 330 18.09 -12.37 -12.43
C LEU A 330 17.41 -13.74 -12.53
N GLY A 331 17.09 -14.22 -13.72
CA GLY A 331 16.32 -15.45 -13.91
C GLY A 331 14.99 -15.39 -13.15
N GLU A 332 14.64 -16.47 -12.46
CA GLU A 332 13.39 -16.57 -11.69
C GLU A 332 13.35 -15.69 -10.42
N ARG A 333 14.47 -15.04 -10.06
CA ARG A 333 14.55 -14.17 -8.89
C ARG A 333 13.85 -12.83 -9.07
N ALA A 334 13.42 -12.49 -10.28
CA ALA A 334 12.65 -11.28 -10.52
C ALA A 334 11.79 -11.39 -11.78
N LEU A 335 10.70 -10.62 -11.78
CA LEU A 335 9.90 -10.34 -12.96
C LEU A 335 10.38 -9.03 -13.57
N VAL A 336 10.87 -9.10 -14.81
CA VAL A 336 11.39 -7.94 -15.54
C VAL A 336 10.49 -7.63 -16.71
N ARG A 337 9.97 -6.41 -16.74
CA ARG A 337 9.07 -5.89 -17.77
C ARG A 337 9.63 -4.60 -18.35
N THR A 338 9.42 -4.36 -19.64
CA THR A 338 9.50 -3.00 -20.15
C THR A 338 8.32 -2.18 -19.63
N ARG A 339 8.42 -0.85 -19.68
CA ARG A 339 7.31 0.06 -19.34
C ARG A 339 6.04 -0.31 -20.07
N ASP A 340 6.13 -0.53 -21.38
CA ASP A 340 4.96 -0.79 -22.23
C ASP A 340 4.34 -2.15 -21.88
N GLN A 341 5.15 -3.19 -21.65
CA GLN A 341 4.66 -4.49 -21.15
C GLN A 341 3.89 -4.33 -19.83
N ALA A 342 4.42 -3.55 -18.87
CA ALA A 342 3.75 -3.35 -17.59
C ALA A 342 2.44 -2.55 -17.70
N ILE A 343 2.38 -1.58 -18.62
CA ILE A 343 1.15 -0.83 -18.92
C ILE A 343 0.12 -1.77 -19.55
N ASP A 344 0.52 -2.53 -20.57
CA ASP A 344 -0.37 -3.45 -21.30
C ASP A 344 -0.91 -4.58 -20.40
N GLU A 345 -0.08 -5.07 -19.46
CA GLU A 345 -0.50 -6.04 -18.44
C GLU A 345 -1.39 -5.43 -17.34
N GLY A 346 -1.60 -4.11 -17.34
CA GLY A 346 -2.46 -3.41 -16.39
C GLY A 346 -1.87 -3.26 -14.98
N VAL A 347 -0.55 -3.37 -14.84
CA VAL A 347 0.16 -3.36 -13.54
C VAL A 347 -0.16 -2.12 -12.71
N TYR A 348 -0.24 -0.96 -13.35
CA TYR A 348 -0.56 0.32 -12.71
C TYR A 348 -2.04 0.73 -12.86
N GLY A 349 -2.89 -0.15 -13.39
CA GLY A 349 -4.23 0.21 -13.89
C GLY A 349 -4.16 1.09 -15.15
N PRO A 350 -5.23 1.84 -15.49
CA PRO A 350 -5.15 2.87 -16.52
C PRO A 350 -4.05 3.89 -16.22
N VAL A 351 -3.26 4.25 -17.24
CA VAL A 351 -2.12 5.17 -17.10
C VAL A 351 -2.37 6.44 -17.90
N ASP A 352 -2.41 7.58 -17.21
CA ASP A 352 -2.48 8.89 -17.87
C ASP A 352 -1.15 9.18 -18.61
N ASP A 353 -1.24 9.88 -19.75
CA ASP A 353 -0.04 10.31 -20.52
C ASP A 353 0.95 11.11 -19.67
N ARG A 354 0.45 11.91 -18.70
CA ARG A 354 1.27 12.68 -17.76
C ARG A 354 2.12 11.79 -16.83
N VAL A 355 1.64 10.57 -16.54
CA VAL A 355 2.25 9.63 -15.59
C VAL A 355 3.26 8.72 -16.29
N ARG A 356 3.06 8.41 -17.58
CA ARG A 356 3.96 7.53 -18.34
C ARG A 356 5.46 7.89 -18.23
N PRO A 357 5.89 9.16 -18.26
CA PRO A 357 7.30 9.53 -18.08
C PRO A 357 7.86 9.29 -16.68
N MET A 358 7.00 9.15 -15.67
CA MET A 358 7.39 8.85 -14.29
C MET A 358 7.71 7.37 -14.09
N LEU A 359 7.28 6.51 -15.01
CA LEU A 359 7.57 5.08 -15.00
C LEU A 359 8.94 4.83 -15.65
N GLY A 360 9.77 4.02 -15.01
CA GLY A 360 11.02 3.55 -15.60
C GLY A 360 10.78 2.80 -16.91
N ASP A 361 11.74 2.88 -17.83
CA ASP A 361 11.70 2.17 -19.10
C ASP A 361 11.71 0.64 -18.92
N VAL A 362 12.33 0.18 -17.83
CA VAL A 362 12.30 -1.22 -17.37
C VAL A 362 11.95 -1.27 -15.89
N LEU A 363 11.08 -2.19 -15.52
CA LEU A 363 10.61 -2.42 -14.15
C LEU A 363 11.03 -3.83 -13.71
N VAL A 364 11.51 -3.94 -12.48
CA VAL A 364 12.04 -5.20 -11.95
C VAL A 364 11.43 -5.46 -10.58
N SER A 365 10.51 -6.42 -10.52
CA SER A 365 9.85 -6.87 -9.29
C SER A 365 10.57 -8.10 -8.74
N ALA A 366 11.18 -7.99 -7.56
CA ALA A 366 11.95 -9.06 -6.95
C ALA A 366 11.05 -10.19 -6.40
N ALA A 367 11.44 -11.45 -6.60
CA ALA A 367 10.84 -12.61 -5.95
C ALA A 367 11.61 -12.96 -4.67
N ASP A 368 11.16 -13.98 -3.94
CA ASP A 368 11.84 -14.52 -2.76
C ASP A 368 12.22 -13.40 -1.76
N ARG A 369 13.44 -13.44 -1.23
CA ARG A 369 14.00 -12.47 -0.26
C ARG A 369 15.03 -11.53 -0.89
N VAL A 370 15.08 -11.50 -2.22
CA VAL A 370 15.99 -10.69 -3.02
C VAL A 370 15.73 -9.20 -2.77
N THR A 371 16.80 -8.44 -2.71
CA THR A 371 16.74 -6.98 -2.68
C THR A 371 17.69 -6.41 -3.71
N ILE A 372 17.23 -5.40 -4.44
CA ILE A 372 17.98 -4.75 -5.50
C ILE A 372 18.22 -3.31 -5.08
N VAL A 373 19.48 -2.94 -4.89
CA VAL A 373 19.88 -1.65 -4.31
C VAL A 373 20.94 -0.97 -5.18
N ASP A 374 21.19 0.31 -4.93
CA ASP A 374 22.27 1.05 -5.57
C ASP A 374 23.04 1.87 -4.54
N SER A 375 24.19 1.34 -4.10
CA SER A 375 25.02 1.99 -3.07
C SER A 375 25.67 3.30 -3.52
N ARG A 376 25.62 3.66 -4.82
CA ARG A 376 26.09 4.97 -5.31
C ARG A 376 25.19 6.11 -4.85
N THR A 377 23.89 5.83 -4.68
CA THR A 377 22.88 6.85 -4.38
C THR A 377 22.17 6.62 -3.05
N GLN A 378 22.18 5.39 -2.54
CA GLN A 378 21.48 4.99 -1.31
C GLN A 378 22.46 4.85 -0.14
N SER A 379 22.05 5.32 1.04
CA SER A 379 22.84 5.15 2.27
C SER A 379 23.04 3.68 2.66
N ASP A 380 24.14 3.35 3.34
CA ASP A 380 24.41 1.97 3.81
C ASP A 380 23.27 1.37 4.65
N LYS A 381 22.63 2.17 5.52
CA LYS A 381 21.46 1.71 6.27
C LYS A 381 20.30 1.31 5.35
N ALA A 382 20.02 2.11 4.32
CA ALA A 382 18.92 1.86 3.39
C ALA A 382 19.14 0.60 2.55
N THR A 383 20.39 0.23 2.27
CA THR A 383 20.74 -0.97 1.48
C THR A 383 20.83 -2.25 2.32
N ARG A 384 20.50 -2.19 3.62
CA ARG A 384 20.65 -3.29 4.59
C ARG A 384 19.46 -3.42 5.54
N LEU A 385 18.30 -2.90 5.16
CA LEU A 385 17.10 -3.02 5.99
C LEU A 385 16.72 -4.50 6.18
N PRO A 386 16.49 -5.00 7.41
CA PRO A 386 16.17 -6.41 7.69
C PRO A 386 14.82 -6.87 7.12
N SER A 387 13.94 -5.94 6.79
CA SER A 387 12.69 -6.24 6.10
C SER A 387 12.30 -5.08 5.20
N VAL A 388 11.68 -5.42 4.08
CA VAL A 388 11.26 -4.50 3.02
C VAL A 388 9.98 -5.04 2.39
N HIS A 389 9.37 -4.23 1.52
CA HIS A 389 8.16 -4.53 0.79
C HIS A 389 8.24 -3.80 -0.56
N GLY A 390 7.31 -4.08 -1.48
CA GLY A 390 7.14 -3.34 -2.73
C GLY A 390 6.92 -4.16 -3.98
N SER A 391 7.31 -5.44 -3.95
CA SER A 391 7.16 -6.34 -5.08
C SER A 391 5.75 -6.95 -5.16
N GLN A 392 5.58 -7.80 -6.16
CA GLN A 392 4.34 -8.48 -6.50
C GLN A 392 4.29 -9.89 -5.90
N THR A 393 4.70 -10.09 -4.64
CA THR A 393 4.55 -11.39 -3.94
C THR A 393 3.28 -11.40 -3.09
N SER A 394 2.76 -12.58 -2.75
CA SER A 394 1.56 -12.66 -1.89
C SER A 394 1.80 -12.04 -0.51
N VAL A 395 3.00 -12.23 0.09
CA VAL A 395 3.32 -11.60 1.38
C VAL A 395 3.17 -10.09 1.32
N GLU A 396 3.54 -9.47 0.20
CA GLU A 396 3.56 -8.02 0.04
C GLU A 396 2.22 -7.46 -0.43
N MET A 397 1.54 -8.18 -1.34
CA MET A 397 0.33 -7.71 -2.01
C MET A 397 -0.96 -8.05 -1.28
N ASP A 398 -1.00 -9.16 -0.53
CA ASP A 398 -2.20 -9.59 0.18
C ASP A 398 -2.30 -8.87 1.53
N ILE A 399 -3.34 -8.06 1.69
CA ILE A 399 -3.60 -7.23 2.87
C ILE A 399 -4.88 -7.69 3.57
N PRO A 400 -4.99 -7.50 4.90
CA PRO A 400 -6.21 -7.83 5.62
C PRO A 400 -7.35 -6.90 5.22
N PHE A 401 -8.56 -7.44 5.26
CA PHE A 401 -9.80 -6.67 5.25
C PHE A 401 -10.71 -7.31 6.29
N LEU A 402 -10.66 -6.77 7.51
CA LEU A 402 -11.40 -7.33 8.64
C LEU A 402 -12.54 -6.38 8.99
N VAL A 403 -13.75 -6.90 8.99
CA VAL A 403 -14.98 -6.18 9.32
C VAL A 403 -15.40 -6.53 10.73
N ASP A 404 -15.75 -5.51 11.53
CA ASP A 404 -16.38 -5.62 12.84
C ASP A 404 -17.46 -4.55 12.97
N VAL A 405 -18.48 -4.81 13.78
CA VAL A 405 -19.55 -3.85 14.11
C VAL A 405 -19.70 -3.80 15.62
N VAL A 406 -19.69 -2.57 16.17
CA VAL A 406 -19.63 -2.34 17.62
C VAL A 406 -20.89 -2.75 18.37
#